data_AF-A0A7K0HHT0-F1
#
_entry.id   AF-A0A7K0HHT0-F1
#
_cell.length_a   1.000
_cell.length_b   1.000
_cell.length_c   1.000
_cell.angle_alpha   90.00
_cell.angle_beta   90.00
_cell.angle_gamma   90.00
#
_symmetry.space_group_name_H-M   'P 1'
#
loop_
_entity.id
_entity.type
_entity.pdbx_description
1 polymer ?
#
loop_
_entity_poly.entity_id
_entity_poly.type
_entity_poly.pdbx_seq_one_letter_code
_entity_poly.pdbx_strand_id
1 'polypeptide(L)'
;MQGIGLTFDSIRSLLFGKALSGDSVKFYSPDHKQHFEVKDIQLKIDKGPDDPGKLRLNLNGQNIIDWFKQKYQELKQVARPHINPVPPIQKKGQGI
;
A
#
# COMPACT_ATOMS: atom_id res chain seq x y z
N MET A 1 -17.30 14.77 -1.04
CA MET A 1 -16.44 13.56 -1.09
C MET A 1 -16.87 12.75 -2.30
N GLN A 2 -16.19 12.89 -3.43
CA GLN A 2 -16.41 12.05 -4.60
C GLN A 2 -15.35 10.94 -4.56
N GLY A 3 -15.72 9.76 -4.06
CA GLY A 3 -14.87 8.59 -4.17
C GLY A 3 -14.92 8.07 -5.60
N ILE A 4 -13.77 7.71 -6.19
CA ILE A 4 -13.79 6.99 -7.47
C ILE A 4 -14.32 5.59 -7.21
N GLY A 5 -15.57 5.35 -7.60
CA GLY A 5 -16.07 4.01 -7.82
C GLY A 5 -15.45 3.45 -9.11
N LEU A 6 -14.92 2.23 -9.07
CA LEU A 6 -14.54 1.49 -10.28
C LEU A 6 -15.81 1.07 -11.03
N THR A 7 -16.49 2.05 -11.65
CA THR A 7 -17.63 1.83 -12.54
C THR A 7 -17.16 1.14 -13.83
N PHE A 8 -18.10 0.61 -14.61
CA PHE A 8 -17.80 -0.03 -15.89
C PHE A 8 -16.98 0.89 -16.82
N ASP A 9 -17.35 2.16 -16.94
CA ASP A 9 -16.65 3.14 -17.77
C ASP A 9 -15.23 3.45 -17.28
N SER A 10 -15.03 3.49 -15.96
CA SER A 10 -13.72 3.63 -15.33
C SER A 10 -12.83 2.44 -15.65
N ILE A 11 -13.34 1.21 -15.48
CA ILE A 11 -12.61 -0.03 -15.80
C ILE A 11 -12.28 -0.07 -17.30
N ARG A 12 -13.24 0.27 -18.16
CA ARG A 12 -13.05 0.35 -19.61
C ARG A 12 -11.95 1.34 -19.95
N SER A 13 -11.98 2.54 -19.37
CA SER A 13 -10.96 3.56 -19.59
C SER A 13 -9.56 3.07 -19.21
N LEU A 14 -9.40 2.41 -18.06
CA LEU A 14 -8.13 1.80 -17.65
C LEU A 14 -7.62 0.76 -18.66
N LEU A 15 -8.50 -0.13 -19.12
CA LEU A 15 -8.13 -1.18 -20.09
C LEU A 15 -7.73 -0.62 -21.46
N PHE A 16 -8.28 0.53 -21.85
CA PHE A 16 -7.86 1.28 -23.05
C PHE A 16 -6.62 2.16 -22.81
N GLY A 17 -5.94 2.01 -21.68
CA GLY A 17 -4.69 2.69 -21.36
C GLY A 17 -4.84 4.12 -20.85
N LYS A 18 -6.08 4.56 -20.55
CA LYS A 18 -6.30 5.86 -19.91
C LYS A 18 -5.96 5.77 -18.43
N ALA A 19 -5.42 6.86 -17.89
CA ALA A 19 -5.28 7.02 -16.46
C ALA A 19 -6.59 7.54 -15.85
N LEU A 20 -6.90 7.09 -14.63
CA LEU A 20 -7.98 7.64 -13.81
C LEU A 20 -7.36 8.37 -12.63
N SER A 21 -7.74 9.62 -12.42
CA SER A 21 -7.26 10.40 -11.28
C SER A 21 -8.41 10.87 -10.39
N GLY A 22 -8.17 11.01 -9.09
CA GLY A 22 -9.15 11.62 -8.18
C GLY A 22 -8.67 11.73 -6.73
N ASP A 23 -9.50 12.40 -5.94
CA ASP A 23 -9.10 12.93 -4.62
C ASP A 23 -8.85 11.87 -3.57
N SER A 24 -9.67 10.80 -3.54
CA SER A 24 -9.50 9.69 -2.60
C SER A 24 -10.15 8.40 -3.11
N VAL A 25 -9.48 7.27 -2.83
CA VAL A 25 -10.01 5.92 -3.06
C VAL A 25 -9.71 5.03 -1.86
N LYS A 26 -10.71 4.21 -1.51
CA LYS A 26 -10.58 3.15 -0.52
C LYS A 26 -10.38 1.82 -1.22
N PHE A 27 -9.21 1.21 -1.02
CA PHE A 27 -8.88 -0.11 -1.55
C PHE A 27 -8.99 -1.16 -0.46
N TYR A 28 -9.52 -2.33 -0.81
CA TYR A 28 -9.46 -3.51 0.03
C TYR A 28 -8.29 -4.40 -0.38
N SER A 29 -7.47 -4.81 0.58
CA SER A 29 -6.39 -5.78 0.36
C SER A 29 -6.83 -7.16 0.85
N PRO A 30 -7.08 -8.13 -0.04
CA PRO A 30 -7.44 -9.49 0.38
C PRO A 30 -6.35 -10.17 1.20
N ASP A 31 -5.08 -10.01 0.81
CA ASP A 31 -3.92 -10.60 1.49
C ASP A 31 -3.76 -10.12 2.93
N HIS A 32 -4.13 -8.86 3.19
CA HIS A 32 -4.02 -8.25 4.51
C HIS A 32 -5.35 -8.15 5.26
N LYS A 33 -6.47 -8.54 4.62
CA LYS A 33 -7.85 -8.42 5.12
C LYS A 33 -8.18 -7.03 5.67
N GLN A 34 -7.69 -5.99 5.02
CA GLN A 34 -7.78 -4.61 5.52
C GLN A 34 -8.05 -3.61 4.41
N HIS A 35 -8.74 -2.52 4.76
CA HIS A 35 -8.94 -1.38 3.88
C HIS A 35 -7.83 -0.34 4.05
N PHE A 36 -7.42 0.26 2.94
CA PHE A 36 -6.45 1.34 2.88
C PHE A 36 -7.08 2.50 2.11
N GLU A 37 -7.00 3.70 2.66
CA GLU A 37 -7.41 4.92 1.98
C GLU A 37 -6.17 5.65 1.48
N VAL A 38 -6.25 6.15 0.25
CA VAL A 38 -5.20 6.93 -0.38
C VAL A 38 -5.81 8.13 -1.08
N LYS A 39 -5.13 9.27 -0.95
CA LYS A 39 -5.52 10.54 -1.55
C LYS A 39 -4.69 10.83 -2.78
N ASP A 40 -5.18 11.74 -3.62
CA ASP A 40 -4.47 12.26 -4.79
C ASP A 40 -3.96 11.13 -5.67
N ILE A 41 -4.89 10.27 -6.10
CA ILE A 41 -4.56 9.04 -6.81
C ILE A 41 -4.53 9.25 -8.32
N GLN A 42 -3.71 8.44 -8.97
CA GLN A 42 -3.72 8.15 -10.38
C GLN A 42 -3.59 6.63 -10.56
N LEU A 43 -4.63 6.00 -11.09
CA LEU A 43 -4.64 4.60 -11.49
C LEU A 43 -4.34 4.48 -12.98
N LYS A 44 -3.49 3.53 -13.35
CA LYS A 44 -3.17 3.23 -14.74
C LYS A 44 -2.93 1.73 -14.92
N ILE A 45 -3.34 1.19 -16.06
CA ILE A 45 -2.92 -0.15 -16.48
C ILE A 45 -1.79 0.00 -17.48
N ASP A 46 -0.64 -0.59 -17.16
CA ASP A 46 0.51 -0.70 -18.05
C ASP A 46 0.70 -2.16 -18.49
N LYS A 47 1.31 -2.35 -19.66
CA LYS A 47 1.74 -3.68 -20.11
C LYS A 47 2.92 -4.16 -19.27
N GLY A 48 2.97 -5.46 -19.01
CA GLY A 48 4.10 -6.08 -18.34
C GLY A 48 5.38 -5.90 -19.16
N PRO A 49 6.53 -5.61 -18.51
CA PRO A 49 7.82 -5.49 -19.19
C PRO A 49 8.27 -6.82 -19.81
N ASP A 50 7.88 -7.94 -19.19
CA ASP A 50 8.29 -9.28 -19.61
C ASP A 50 7.31 -9.93 -20.60
N ASP A 51 6.06 -9.46 -20.62
CA ASP A 51 4.98 -10.05 -21.41
C ASP A 51 3.92 -8.98 -21.70
N PRO A 52 3.74 -8.58 -22.97
CA PRO A 52 2.75 -7.57 -23.36
C PRO A 52 1.30 -8.03 -23.16
N GLY A 53 1.05 -9.33 -22.95
CA GLY A 53 -0.25 -9.87 -22.55
C GLY A 53 -0.55 -9.75 -21.05
N LYS A 54 0.46 -9.47 -20.22
CA LYS A 54 0.27 -9.23 -18.79
C LYS A 54 -0.07 -7.75 -18.56
N LEU A 55 -1.12 -7.51 -17.78
CA LEU A 55 -1.52 -6.16 -17.38
C LEU A 55 -1.09 -5.92 -15.93
N ARG A 56 -0.52 -4.74 -15.66
CA ARG A 56 -0.13 -4.29 -14.33
C ARG A 56 -0.94 -3.06 -13.97
N LEU A 57 -1.71 -3.14 -12.89
CA LEU A 57 -2.36 -1.97 -12.30
C LEU A 57 -1.34 -1.24 -11.42
N ASN A 58 -1.14 0.04 -11.74
CA ASN A 58 -0.27 0.94 -11.02
C ASN A 58 -1.10 2.04 -10.34
N LEU A 59 -0.73 2.36 -9.11
CA LEU A 59 -1.23 3.46 -8.31
C LEU A 59 -0.08 4.47 -8.14
N ASN A 60 -0.25 5.69 -8.65
CA ASN A 60 0.77 6.75 -8.61
C ASN A 60 2.13 6.30 -9.15
N GLY A 61 2.11 5.47 -10.21
CA GLY A 61 3.31 4.91 -10.84
C GLY A 61 3.93 3.71 -10.11
N GLN A 62 3.41 3.32 -8.94
CA GLN A 62 3.83 2.14 -8.20
C GLN A 62 2.90 0.96 -8.48
N ASN A 63 3.42 -0.26 -8.63
CA ASN A 63 2.58 -1.44 -8.73
C ASN A 63 1.67 -1.59 -7.51
N ILE A 64 0.37 -1.84 -7.74
CA ILE A 64 -0.62 -1.84 -6.64
C ILE A 64 -0.34 -2.91 -5.58
N ILE A 65 0.25 -4.05 -5.97
CA ILE A 65 0.60 -5.13 -5.04
C ILE A 65 1.75 -4.69 -4.13
N ASP A 66 2.77 -4.05 -4.70
CA ASP A 66 3.91 -3.55 -3.92
C ASP A 66 3.50 -2.38 -3.02
N TRP A 67 2.60 -1.53 -3.49
CA TRP A 67 2.00 -0.48 -2.67
C TRP A 67 1.27 -1.06 -1.44
N PHE A 68 0.46 -2.10 -1.61
CA PHE A 68 -0.20 -2.76 -0.47
C PHE A 68 0.81 -3.33 0.53
N LYS A 69 1.86 -4.01 0.06
CA LYS A 69 2.92 -4.54 0.93
C LYS A 69 3.56 -3.41 1.73
N GLN A 70 3.92 -2.30 1.07
CA GLN A 70 4.53 -1.16 1.72
C GLN A 70 3.59 -0.57 2.79
N LYS A 71 2.33 -0.29 2.45
CA LYS A 71 1.35 0.26 3.40
C LYS A 71 1.07 -0.65 4.58
N TYR A 72 1.03 -1.96 4.37
CA TYR A 72 0.88 -2.91 5.47
C TYR A 72 2.10 -2.94 6.39
N GLN A 73 3.32 -2.84 5.85
CA GLN A 73 4.54 -2.74 6.67
C GLN A 73 4.60 -1.43 7.46
N GLU A 74 4.21 -0.30 6.86
CA GLU A 74 4.12 0.99 7.55
C GLU A 74 3.19 0.88 8.78
N LEU A 75 2.00 0.29 8.61
CA LEU A 75 1.06 0.08 9.72
C LEU A 75 1.63 -0.84 10.80
N LYS A 76 2.32 -1.92 10.42
CA LYS A 76 2.97 -2.82 11.37
C LYS A 76 4.09 -2.15 12.15
N GLN A 77 4.86 -1.25 11.54
CA GLN A 77 5.93 -0.52 12.23
C GLN A 77 5.37 0.46 13.26
N VAL A 78 4.29 1.18 12.91
CA VAL A 78 3.60 2.08 13.85
C VAL A 78 2.99 1.31 15.03
N ALA A 79 2.53 0.08 14.81
CA ALA A 79 1.97 -0.78 15.86
C ALA A 79 3.02 -1.46 16.76
N ARG A 80 4.32 -1.42 16.41
CA ARG A 80 5.36 -1.94 17.31
C ARG A 80 5.52 -0.96 18.49
N PRO A 81 5.30 -1.39 19.74
CA PRO A 81 5.66 -0.56 20.88
C PRO A 81 7.16 -0.28 20.80
N HIS A 82 7.53 0.98 21.03
CA HIS A 82 8.92 1.37 21.24
C HIS A 82 9.42 0.64 22.50
N ILE A 83 10.00 -0.55 22.30
CA ILE A 83 10.66 -1.26 23.40
C ILE A 83 11.98 -0.51 23.60
N ASN A 84 11.98 0.46 24.51
CA ASN A 84 13.21 1.08 24.97
C ASN A 84 14.14 -0.06 25.41
N PRO A 85 15.39 -0.13 24.92
CA PRO A 85 16.31 -1.17 25.34
C PRO A 85 16.43 -1.12 26.86
N VAL A 86 16.10 -2.23 27.52
CA VAL A 86 16.24 -2.38 28.96
C VAL A 86 17.72 -2.13 29.29
N PRO A 87 18.06 -1.09 30.08
CA PRO A 87 19.44 -0.84 30.43
C PRO A 87 20.00 -2.07 31.18
N PRO A 88 21.27 -2.43 30.96
CA PRO A 88 21.85 -3.60 31.58
C PRO A 88 21.75 -3.47 33.12
N ILE A 89 21.13 -4.46 33.75
CA ILE A 89 21.03 -4.57 35.21
C ILE A 89 22.46 -4.65 35.75
N GLN A 90 22.94 -3.57 36.37
CA GLN A 90 24.21 -3.58 37.09
C GLN A 90 24.08 -4.55 38.26
N LYS A 91 24.71 -5.73 38.15
CA LYS A 91 24.89 -6.61 39.30
C LYS A 91 25.85 -5.92 40.26
N LYS A 92 25.30 -5.29 41.31
CA LYS A 92 26.07 -4.80 42.44
C LYS A 92 26.72 -6.02 43.10
N GLY A 93 28.03 -6.16 42.91
CA GLY A 93 28.80 -7.24 43.49
C GLY A 93 28.62 -7.26 45.00
N GLN A 94 28.15 -8.39 45.52
CA GLN A 94 28.44 -8.80 46.88
C GLN A 94 29.90 -9.25 46.91
N GLY A 95 30.75 -8.45 47.55
CA GLY A 95 32.13 -8.78 47.82
C GLY A 95 32.45 -8.37 49.26
N ILE A 96 32.52 -9.40 50.11
CA ILE A 96 33.27 -9.57 51.37
C ILE A 96 33.50 -8.36 52.27
#